data_AF-A0A1R0H2J4-F1
#
_entry.id   AF-A0A1R0H2J4-F1
#
_cell.length_a   1.000
_cell.length_b   1.000
_cell.length_c   1.000
_cell.angle_alpha   90.00
_cell.angle_beta   90.00
_cell.angle_gamma   90.00
#
_symmetry.space_group_name_H-M   'P 1'
#
loop_
_entity.id
_entity.type
_entity.pdbx_description
1 polymer ?
#
loop_
_entity_poly.entity_id
_entity_poly.type
_entity_poly.pdbx_seq_one_letter_code
_entity_poly.pdbx_strand_id
1 'polypeptide(L)'
;MVPESKIESLRSLYASYGQDHIFEGLEKISSDSLDAFIADLESIDIASLVSSFDVAISETSNVSANAISPLDDCEFDSEITCAPEKVVEWYNEGLDRIAANQVAAIVLGGGQGTRLGSLRPKGCYQVGIPSGKSLFQIQAERLVRLQSVAAQHANVDPSTVRIQFLVMTSAATRPETEKYFVENNYFGLEKSQFRMFDQ
;
A
#
# COMPACT_ATOMS: atom_id res chain seq x y z
N MET A 1 -33.77 0.89 -3.65
CA MET A 1 -34.47 1.33 -4.88
C MET A 1 -34.17 2.79 -5.11
N VAL A 2 -33.12 3.03 -5.89
CA VAL A 2 -32.70 4.36 -6.34
C VAL A 2 -33.85 5.08 -7.09
N PRO A 3 -34.12 6.36 -6.81
CA PRO A 3 -35.10 7.15 -7.56
C PRO A 3 -34.68 7.35 -9.02
N GLU A 4 -35.61 7.22 -9.97
CA GLU A 4 -35.35 7.47 -11.41
C GLU A 4 -34.73 8.85 -11.66
N SER A 5 -35.19 9.88 -10.95
CA SER A 5 -34.64 11.25 -11.03
C SER A 5 -33.13 11.33 -10.72
N LYS A 6 -32.63 10.44 -9.86
CA LYS A 6 -31.22 10.37 -9.49
C LYS A 6 -30.39 9.73 -10.61
N ILE A 7 -30.93 8.68 -11.23
CA ILE A 7 -30.31 8.02 -12.39
C ILE A 7 -30.19 9.03 -13.55
N GLU A 8 -31.25 9.77 -13.82
CA GLU A 8 -31.26 10.75 -14.92
C GLU A 8 -30.28 11.91 -14.68
N SER A 9 -30.14 12.35 -13.42
CA SER A 9 -29.17 13.38 -13.03
C SER A 9 -27.72 12.91 -13.24
N LEU A 10 -27.41 11.69 -12.79
CA LEU A 10 -26.08 11.08 -12.99
C LEU A 10 -25.80 10.84 -14.47
N ARG A 11 -26.80 10.35 -15.22
CA ARG A 11 -26.68 10.15 -16.67
C ARG A 11 -26.35 11.46 -17.37
N SER A 12 -27.05 12.54 -17.04
CA SER A 12 -26.79 13.87 -17.61
C SER A 12 -25.39 14.38 -17.28
N LEU A 13 -24.94 14.19 -16.03
CA LEU A 13 -23.60 14.55 -15.60
C LEU A 13 -22.53 13.79 -16.41
N TYR A 14 -22.60 12.47 -16.46
CA TYR A 14 -21.63 11.64 -17.19
C TYR A 14 -21.70 11.84 -18.71
N ALA A 15 -22.88 12.09 -19.27
CA ALA A 15 -23.05 12.44 -20.68
C ALA A 15 -22.34 13.77 -21.02
N SER A 16 -22.31 14.74 -20.10
CA SER A 16 -21.58 15.99 -20.30
C SER A 16 -20.06 15.80 -20.43
N TYR A 17 -19.54 14.66 -19.97
CA TYR A 17 -18.14 14.23 -20.12
C TYR A 17 -17.96 13.11 -21.18
N GLY A 18 -18.98 12.83 -22.00
CA GLY A 18 -18.92 11.82 -23.06
C GLY A 18 -18.91 10.37 -22.58
N GLN A 19 -19.38 10.12 -21.35
CA GLN A 19 -19.40 8.80 -20.71
C GLN A 19 -20.83 8.26 -20.54
N ASP A 20 -21.74 8.58 -21.47
CA ASP A 20 -23.14 8.15 -21.43
C ASP A 20 -23.33 6.65 -21.63
N HIS A 21 -22.40 6.01 -22.34
CA HIS A 21 -22.42 4.58 -22.66
C HIS A 21 -22.45 3.67 -21.42
N ILE A 22 -21.99 4.13 -20.25
CA ILE A 22 -22.02 3.33 -19.01
C ILE A 22 -23.43 3.08 -18.48
N PHE A 23 -24.42 3.85 -18.94
CA PHE A 23 -25.83 3.69 -18.58
C PHE A 23 -26.56 2.72 -19.54
N GLU A 24 -25.89 2.19 -20.56
CA GLU A 24 -26.49 1.22 -21.47
C GLU A 24 -26.78 -0.11 -20.75
N GLY A 25 -28.02 -0.61 -20.88
CA GLY A 25 -28.39 -1.93 -20.35
C GLY A 25 -28.74 -1.96 -18.86
N LEU A 26 -28.95 -0.80 -18.21
CA LEU A 26 -29.44 -0.70 -16.83
C LEU A 26 -30.76 -1.44 -16.59
N GLU A 27 -31.57 -1.64 -17.64
CA GLU A 27 -32.81 -2.42 -17.60
C GLU A 27 -32.60 -3.89 -17.19
N LYS A 28 -31.36 -4.40 -17.32
CA LYS A 28 -31.02 -5.82 -17.17
C LYS A 28 -30.39 -6.17 -15.82
N ILE A 29 -30.13 -5.18 -14.96
CA ILE A 29 -29.48 -5.41 -13.68
C ILE A 29 -30.50 -5.54 -12.53
N SER A 30 -30.14 -6.26 -11.48
CA SER A 30 -30.98 -6.38 -10.28
C SER A 30 -30.99 -5.07 -9.49
N SER A 31 -31.97 -4.90 -8.61
CA SER A 31 -32.06 -3.71 -7.74
C SER A 31 -30.83 -3.51 -6.87
N ASP A 32 -30.25 -4.60 -6.35
CA ASP A 32 -29.09 -4.54 -5.45
C ASP A 32 -27.83 -4.13 -6.23
N SER A 33 -27.67 -4.65 -7.45
CA SER A 33 -26.58 -4.25 -8.34
C SER A 33 -26.74 -2.82 -8.85
N LEU A 34 -27.98 -2.35 -9.05
CA LEU A 34 -28.26 -0.95 -9.40
C LEU A 34 -27.91 -0.01 -8.25
N ASP A 35 -28.32 -0.33 -7.03
CA ASP A 35 -28.01 0.49 -5.85
C ASP A 35 -26.48 0.56 -5.64
N ALA A 36 -25.74 -0.55 -5.83
CA ALA A 36 -24.27 -0.56 -5.77
C ALA A 36 -23.60 0.23 -6.91
N PHE A 37 -24.08 0.06 -8.15
CA PHE A 37 -23.56 0.79 -9.31
C PHE A 37 -23.71 2.31 -9.13
N ILE A 38 -24.87 2.77 -8.63
CA ILE A 38 -25.11 4.19 -8.38
C ILE A 38 -24.19 4.72 -7.28
N ALA A 39 -23.96 3.94 -6.22
CA ALA A 39 -23.01 4.32 -5.17
C ALA A 39 -21.57 4.44 -5.70
N ASP A 40 -21.15 3.55 -6.61
CA ASP A 40 -19.85 3.63 -7.27
C ASP A 40 -19.73 4.91 -8.10
N LEU A 41 -20.74 5.24 -8.91
CA LEU A 41 -20.76 6.47 -9.71
C LEU A 41 -20.70 7.74 -8.85
N GLU A 42 -21.39 7.76 -7.71
CA GLU A 42 -21.36 8.91 -6.79
C GLU A 42 -20.01 9.08 -6.09
N SER A 43 -19.24 8.00 -5.95
CA SER A 43 -17.90 8.05 -5.35
C SER A 43 -16.84 8.63 -6.29
N ILE A 44 -17.15 8.74 -7.59
CA ILE A 44 -16.21 9.15 -8.63
C ILE A 44 -16.41 10.63 -8.97
N ASP A 45 -15.34 11.41 -8.84
CA ASP A 45 -15.27 12.74 -9.45
C ASP A 45 -15.00 12.58 -10.95
N ILE A 46 -16.07 12.50 -11.75
CA ILE A 46 -15.99 12.28 -13.19
C ILE A 46 -15.25 13.41 -13.92
N ALA A 47 -15.34 14.65 -13.41
CA ALA A 47 -14.66 15.79 -13.98
C ALA A 47 -13.15 15.66 -13.84
N SER A 48 -12.68 15.31 -12.63
CA SER A 48 -11.27 15.07 -12.35
C SER A 48 -10.76 13.84 -13.11
N LEU A 49 -11.57 12.78 -13.22
CA LEU A 49 -11.19 11.55 -13.92
C LEU A 49 -10.93 11.80 -15.41
N VAL A 50 -11.89 12.41 -16.11
CA VAL A 50 -11.77 12.69 -17.54
C VAL A 50 -10.66 13.70 -17.82
N SER A 51 -10.53 14.75 -17.00
CA SER A 51 -9.42 15.69 -17.12
C SER A 51 -8.06 15.00 -16.94
N SER A 52 -7.92 14.09 -15.98
CA SER A 52 -6.67 13.35 -15.75
C SER A 52 -6.36 12.41 -16.92
N PHE A 53 -7.39 11.77 -17.49
CA PHE A 53 -7.27 10.92 -18.66
C PHE A 53 -6.81 11.70 -19.90
N ASP A 54 -7.44 12.84 -20.17
CA ASP A 54 -7.10 13.69 -21.32
C ASP A 54 -5.65 14.19 -21.25
N VAL A 55 -5.22 14.63 -20.06
CA VAL A 55 -3.81 15.01 -19.81
C VAL A 55 -2.89 13.81 -20.09
N ALA A 56 -3.16 12.65 -19.47
CA ALA A 56 -2.33 11.47 -19.62
C ALA A 56 -2.21 11.01 -21.09
N ILE A 57 -3.29 11.07 -21.87
CA ILE A 57 -3.24 10.70 -23.30
C ILE A 57 -2.52 11.77 -24.13
N SER A 58 -2.74 13.05 -23.86
CA SER A 58 -2.10 14.13 -24.62
C SER A 58 -0.58 14.22 -24.41
N GLU A 59 -0.10 13.96 -23.20
CA GLU A 59 1.33 14.06 -22.84
C GLU A 59 2.17 12.90 -23.38
N THR A 60 1.58 11.77 -23.76
CA THR A 60 2.32 10.64 -24.37
C THR A 60 3.00 11.00 -25.70
N SER A 61 2.60 12.11 -26.34
CA SER A 61 3.11 12.56 -27.63
C SER A 61 4.21 13.63 -27.52
N ASN A 62 4.38 14.24 -26.35
CA ASN A 62 5.30 15.36 -26.10
C ASN A 62 6.45 14.94 -25.17
N VAL A 63 7.17 13.87 -25.51
CA VAL A 63 8.45 13.60 -24.87
C VAL A 63 9.46 14.61 -25.42
N SER A 64 9.46 15.83 -24.87
CA SER A 64 10.61 16.71 -25.02
C SER A 64 11.81 15.95 -24.47
N ALA A 65 12.91 15.97 -25.20
CA ALA A 65 14.18 15.41 -24.72
C ALA A 65 14.67 16.27 -23.54
N ASN A 66 14.10 16.02 -22.36
CA ASN A 66 14.61 16.59 -21.13
C ASN A 66 16.01 16.01 -20.95
N ALA A 67 16.98 16.87 -20.69
CA ALA A 67 18.34 16.43 -20.41
C ALA A 67 18.29 15.63 -19.10
N ILE A 68 18.43 14.31 -19.23
CA ILE A 68 18.54 13.40 -18.09
C ILE A 68 20.02 13.40 -17.69
N SER A 69 20.31 13.85 -16.48
CA SER A 69 21.64 13.76 -15.86
C SER A 69 21.57 12.96 -14.57
N PRO A 70 22.71 12.41 -14.10
CA PRO A 70 22.82 11.85 -12.76
C PRO A 70 22.48 12.90 -11.68
N LEU A 71 22.15 12.41 -10.48
CA LEU A 71 22.10 13.24 -9.26
C LEU A 71 23.49 13.78 -8.94
N ASP A 72 23.55 14.92 -8.26
CA ASP A 72 24.82 15.47 -7.80
C ASP A 72 25.41 14.60 -6.68
N ASP A 73 26.74 14.53 -6.58
CA ASP A 73 27.45 13.69 -5.59
C ASP A 73 27.10 14.02 -4.13
N CYS A 74 26.51 15.19 -3.85
CA CYS A 74 26.05 15.57 -2.52
C CYS A 74 24.63 15.09 -2.18
N GLU A 75 23.89 14.54 -3.15
CA GLU A 75 22.49 14.13 -2.99
C GLU A 75 22.33 12.62 -2.78
N PHE A 76 23.40 11.84 -2.94
CA PHE A 76 23.39 10.39 -2.75
C PHE A 76 24.66 9.89 -2.06
N ASP A 77 24.59 8.68 -1.52
CA ASP A 77 25.75 7.94 -1.03
C ASP A 77 25.55 6.44 -1.34
N SER A 78 26.58 5.62 -1.12
CA SER A 78 26.56 4.21 -1.49
C SER A 78 27.33 3.36 -0.50
N GLU A 79 26.67 2.35 0.05
CA GLU A 79 27.28 1.37 0.97
C GLU A 79 28.48 0.64 0.33
N ILE A 80 28.51 0.53 -1.01
CA ILE A 80 29.57 -0.20 -1.74
C ILE A 80 30.84 0.63 -1.87
N THR A 81 30.71 1.95 -2.08
CA THR A 81 31.82 2.84 -2.44
C THR A 81 32.26 3.74 -1.29
N CYS A 82 31.45 3.86 -0.24
CA CYS A 82 31.74 4.71 0.90
C CYS A 82 32.76 4.10 1.86
N ALA A 83 33.32 4.95 2.72
CA ALA A 83 34.22 4.52 3.78
C ALA A 83 33.46 3.61 4.79
N PRO A 84 34.03 2.46 5.19
CA PRO A 84 33.37 1.54 6.13
C PRO A 84 32.91 2.20 7.43
N GLU A 85 33.65 3.20 7.91
CA GLU A 85 33.33 3.94 9.13
C GLU A 85 32.00 4.68 9.02
N LYS A 86 31.69 5.24 7.84
CA LYS A 86 30.44 5.98 7.59
C LYS A 86 29.23 5.04 7.54
N VAL A 87 29.41 3.83 7.00
CA VAL A 87 28.37 2.79 7.02
C VAL A 87 28.04 2.37 8.45
N VAL A 88 29.07 2.22 9.30
CA VAL A 88 28.89 1.92 10.73
C VAL A 88 28.21 3.09 11.45
N GLU A 89 28.57 4.33 11.13
CA GLU A 89 27.92 5.54 11.67
C GLU A 89 26.42 5.55 11.36
N TRP A 90 26.02 5.37 10.09
CA TRP A 90 24.61 5.32 9.70
C TRP A 90 23.85 4.16 10.34
N TYR A 91 24.50 3.00 10.45
CA TYR A 91 23.91 1.84 11.11
C TYR A 91 23.58 2.13 12.57
N ASN A 92 24.53 2.71 13.31
CA ASN A 92 24.35 3.06 14.73
C ASN A 92 23.29 4.16 14.89
N GLU A 93 23.35 5.23 14.09
CA GLU A 93 22.34 6.29 14.11
C GLU A 93 20.94 5.71 13.83
N GLY A 94 20.81 4.80 12.87
CA GLY A 94 19.56 4.09 12.59
C GLY A 94 19.05 3.29 13.79
N LEU A 95 19.94 2.58 14.50
CA LEU A 95 19.58 1.84 15.72
C LEU A 95 19.15 2.79 16.85
N ASP A 96 19.79 3.94 17.00
CA ASP A 96 19.40 4.96 17.98
C ASP A 96 17.99 5.50 17.70
N ARG A 97 17.66 5.79 16.43
CA ARG A 97 16.31 6.20 16.02
C ARG A 97 15.26 5.14 16.30
N ILE A 98 15.61 3.86 16.09
CA ILE A 98 14.72 2.74 16.38
C ILE A 98 14.51 2.61 17.89
N ALA A 99 15.59 2.65 18.69
CA ALA A 99 15.51 2.58 20.15
C ALA A 99 14.69 3.74 20.75
N ALA A 100 14.71 4.90 20.10
CA ALA A 100 13.90 6.07 20.45
C ALA A 100 12.44 6.01 19.95
N ASN A 101 12.00 4.90 19.34
CA ASN A 101 10.65 4.72 18.78
C ASN A 101 10.29 5.75 17.68
N GLN A 102 11.27 6.21 16.90
CA GLN A 102 11.11 7.24 15.85
C GLN A 102 10.92 6.67 14.44
N VAL A 103 10.81 5.35 14.30
CA VAL A 103 10.77 4.65 13.01
C VAL A 103 9.47 3.87 12.85
N ALA A 104 8.90 3.93 11.64
CA ALA A 104 7.77 3.14 11.21
C ALA A 104 8.08 2.45 9.88
N ALA A 105 7.52 1.25 9.68
CA ALA A 105 7.58 0.51 8.43
C ALA A 105 6.20 0.52 7.76
N ILE A 106 6.14 1.00 6.53
CA ILE A 106 4.93 0.99 5.69
C ILE A 106 5.06 -0.12 4.65
N VAL A 107 4.12 -1.04 4.61
CA VAL A 107 4.02 -2.09 3.59
C VAL A 107 2.83 -1.83 2.69
N LEU A 108 3.13 -1.71 1.40
CA LEU A 108 2.12 -1.59 0.35
C LEU A 108 1.58 -2.99 0.01
N GLY A 109 0.59 -3.44 0.80
CA GLY A 109 0.00 -4.79 0.75
C GLY A 109 -1.31 -4.89 -0.03
N GLY A 110 -1.68 -3.88 -0.82
CA GLY A 110 -2.96 -3.82 -1.54
C GLY A 110 -3.16 -4.85 -2.64
N GLY A 111 -2.08 -5.46 -3.14
CA GLY A 111 -2.11 -6.39 -4.26
C GLY A 111 -2.51 -7.83 -3.91
N GLN A 112 -3.38 -8.42 -4.73
CA GLN A 112 -3.63 -9.87 -4.74
C GLN A 112 -2.44 -10.63 -5.36
N GLY A 113 -2.22 -11.86 -4.90
CA GLY A 113 -1.14 -12.74 -5.36
C GLY A 113 -1.40 -13.44 -6.71
N THR A 114 -2.27 -12.92 -7.57
CA THR A 114 -2.79 -13.65 -8.74
C THR A 114 -1.70 -14.10 -9.72
N ARG A 115 -0.69 -13.26 -9.97
CA ARG A 115 0.48 -13.62 -10.81
C ARG A 115 1.36 -14.72 -10.19
N LEU A 116 1.25 -14.94 -8.88
CA LEU A 116 1.92 -16.03 -8.16
C LEU A 116 1.05 -17.29 -8.06
N GLY A 117 -0.11 -17.31 -8.76
CA GLY A 117 -1.06 -18.42 -8.67
C GLY A 117 -1.80 -18.48 -7.33
N SER A 118 -1.86 -17.39 -6.58
CA SER A 118 -2.55 -17.33 -5.29
C SER A 118 -3.75 -16.39 -5.35
N LEU A 119 -4.88 -16.82 -4.79
CA LEU A 119 -6.07 -15.98 -4.59
C LEU A 119 -5.99 -15.13 -3.31
N ARG A 120 -4.99 -15.38 -2.46
CA ARG A 120 -4.77 -14.68 -1.20
C ARG A 120 -4.05 -13.34 -1.42
N PRO A 121 -4.10 -12.39 -0.46
CA PRO A 121 -3.22 -11.23 -0.44
C PRO A 121 -1.76 -11.66 -0.62
N LYS A 122 -0.98 -10.91 -1.40
CA LYS A 122 0.40 -11.29 -1.73
C LYS A 122 1.27 -11.50 -0.49
N GLY A 123 1.05 -10.73 0.58
CA GLY A 123 1.80 -10.89 1.83
C GLY A 123 1.59 -12.24 2.52
N CYS A 124 0.47 -12.93 2.26
CA CYS A 124 0.19 -14.28 2.77
C CYS A 124 0.91 -15.38 1.97
N TYR A 125 1.57 -15.03 0.86
CA TYR A 125 2.24 -15.99 -0.02
C TYR A 125 3.44 -16.64 0.66
N GLN A 126 3.51 -17.97 0.61
CA GLN A 126 4.64 -18.76 1.08
C GLN A 126 5.64 -18.98 -0.06
N VAL A 127 6.87 -18.51 0.11
CA VAL A 127 7.90 -18.49 -0.95
C VAL A 127 8.65 -19.82 -1.11
N GLY A 128 8.17 -20.91 -0.50
CA GLY A 128 8.78 -22.24 -0.64
C GLY A 128 10.07 -22.46 0.15
N ILE A 129 10.36 -21.63 1.16
CA ILE A 129 11.50 -21.83 2.06
C ILE A 129 11.18 -22.92 3.10
N PRO A 130 12.20 -23.64 3.65
CA PRO A 130 11.97 -24.77 4.58
C PRO A 130 11.14 -24.44 5.82
N SER A 131 11.13 -23.18 6.25
CA SER A 131 10.35 -22.72 7.40
C SER A 131 8.86 -22.53 7.11
N GLY A 132 8.44 -22.57 5.84
CA GLY A 132 7.04 -22.37 5.41
C GLY A 132 6.51 -20.96 5.64
N LYS A 133 7.36 -19.99 5.99
CA LYS A 133 6.94 -18.64 6.36
C LYS A 133 6.42 -17.85 5.15
N SER A 134 5.38 -17.05 5.40
CA SER A 134 4.87 -16.09 4.41
C SER A 134 5.72 -14.82 4.36
N LEU A 135 5.50 -13.99 3.33
CA LEU A 135 6.15 -12.69 3.23
C LEU A 135 5.85 -11.79 4.43
N PHE A 136 4.60 -11.74 4.91
CA PHE A 136 4.23 -10.98 6.12
C PHE A 136 4.96 -11.48 7.36
N GLN A 137 5.05 -12.79 7.54
CA GLN A 137 5.76 -13.35 8.69
C GLN A 137 7.26 -13.00 8.65
N ILE A 138 7.90 -13.14 7.49
CA ILE A 138 9.33 -12.81 7.34
C ILE A 138 9.59 -11.33 7.66
N GLN A 139 8.71 -10.43 7.19
CA GLN A 139 8.83 -9.00 7.45
C GLN A 139 8.60 -8.67 8.94
N ALA A 140 7.55 -9.22 9.55
CA ALA A 140 7.25 -8.99 10.96
C ALA A 140 8.38 -9.50 11.88
N GLU A 141 8.92 -10.69 11.63
CA GLU A 141 10.03 -11.24 12.41
C GLU A 141 11.33 -10.42 12.25
N ARG A 142 11.56 -9.81 11.08
CA ARG A 142 12.67 -8.86 10.90
C ARG A 142 12.50 -7.64 11.78
N LEU A 143 11.29 -7.09 11.89
CA LEU A 143 11.00 -5.97 12.80
C LEU A 143 11.22 -6.37 14.26
N VAL A 144 10.70 -7.53 14.68
CA VAL A 144 10.93 -8.07 16.04
C VAL A 144 12.43 -8.16 16.34
N ARG A 145 13.21 -8.74 15.40
CA ARG A 145 14.66 -8.86 15.58
C ARG A 145 15.34 -7.49 15.65
N LEU A 146 14.94 -6.55 14.81
CA LEU A 146 15.52 -5.22 14.74
C LEU A 146 15.27 -4.42 16.02
N GLN A 147 14.07 -4.53 16.61
CA GLN A 147 13.77 -3.96 17.94
C GLN A 147 14.72 -4.51 19.02
N SER A 148 14.97 -5.82 19.02
CA SER A 148 15.89 -6.44 19.98
C SER A 148 17.34 -5.96 19.78
N VAL A 149 17.79 -5.81 18.53
CA VAL A 149 19.14 -5.32 18.22
C VAL A 149 19.29 -3.86 18.63
N ALA A 150 18.31 -3.01 18.34
CA ALA A 150 18.32 -1.61 18.75
C ALA A 150 18.29 -1.44 20.28
N ALA A 151 17.48 -2.25 20.98
CA ALA A 151 17.45 -2.25 22.43
C ALA A 151 18.79 -2.63 23.05
N GLN A 152 19.46 -3.66 22.49
CA GLN A 152 20.80 -4.06 22.91
C GLN A 152 21.83 -2.95 22.65
N HIS A 153 21.75 -2.29 21.49
CA HIS A 153 22.65 -1.19 21.12
C HIS A 153 22.54 -0.02 22.10
N ALA A 154 21.31 0.43 22.39
CA ALA A 154 21.05 1.53 23.31
C ALA A 154 21.08 1.13 24.81
N ASN A 155 21.31 -0.15 25.11
CA ASN A 155 21.27 -0.71 26.46
C ASN A 155 19.97 -0.38 27.23
N VAL A 156 18.84 -0.57 26.56
CA VAL A 156 17.48 -0.38 27.11
C VAL A 156 16.71 -1.69 27.13
N ASP A 157 15.59 -1.72 27.85
CA ASP A 157 14.71 -2.90 27.87
C ASP A 157 14.14 -3.17 26.45
N PRO A 158 14.32 -4.36 25.86
CA PRO A 158 13.69 -4.73 24.59
C PRO A 158 12.16 -4.55 24.58
N SER A 159 11.53 -4.62 25.75
CA SER A 159 10.10 -4.39 25.90
C SER A 159 9.68 -2.92 25.72
N THR A 160 10.60 -1.96 25.57
CA THR A 160 10.24 -0.54 25.33
C THR A 160 10.46 -0.08 23.90
N VAL A 161 11.10 -0.90 23.05
CA VAL A 161 11.44 -0.54 21.66
C VAL A 161 10.39 -1.11 20.69
N ARG A 162 9.76 -0.24 19.89
CA ARG A 162 8.64 -0.55 19.00
C ARG A 162 8.83 0.11 17.65
N ILE A 163 8.74 -0.68 16.58
CA ILE A 163 8.63 -0.18 15.21
C ILE A 163 7.17 -0.31 14.79
N GLN A 164 6.53 0.82 14.48
CA GLN A 164 5.14 0.80 14.01
C GLN A 164 5.07 0.10 12.66
N PHE A 165 4.19 -0.88 12.52
CA PHE A 165 4.00 -1.65 11.30
C PHE A 165 2.65 -1.31 10.67
N LEU A 166 2.72 -0.52 9.60
CA LEU A 166 1.58 0.03 8.88
C LEU A 166 1.39 -0.76 7.57
N VAL A 167 0.29 -1.50 7.46
CA VAL A 167 -0.01 -2.29 6.26
C VAL A 167 -1.14 -1.61 5.48
N MET A 168 -0.79 -1.07 4.31
CA MET A 168 -1.77 -0.54 3.36
C MET A 168 -2.46 -1.70 2.65
N THR A 169 -3.79 -1.73 2.65
CA THR A 169 -4.60 -2.75 1.98
C THR A 169 -5.58 -2.14 0.99
N SER A 170 -6.08 -2.95 0.06
CA SER A 170 -7.25 -2.61 -0.75
C SER A 170 -8.50 -3.19 -0.09
N ALA A 171 -9.68 -2.71 -0.49
CA ALA A 171 -10.96 -3.28 -0.05
C ALA A 171 -11.02 -4.81 -0.29
N ALA A 172 -10.39 -5.28 -1.38
CA ALA A 172 -10.35 -6.70 -1.72
C ALA A 172 -9.42 -7.55 -0.83
N THR A 173 -8.35 -6.98 -0.28
CA THR A 173 -7.35 -7.74 0.51
C THR A 173 -7.46 -7.52 2.02
N ARG A 174 -8.16 -6.47 2.46
CA ARG A 174 -8.25 -6.09 3.87
C ARG A 174 -8.79 -7.21 4.77
N PRO A 175 -9.96 -7.82 4.53
CA PRO A 175 -10.54 -8.78 5.49
C PRO A 175 -9.65 -10.01 5.70
N GLU A 176 -9.08 -10.52 4.61
CA GLU A 176 -8.21 -11.70 4.68
C GLU A 176 -6.85 -11.38 5.32
N THR A 177 -6.31 -10.19 5.07
CA THR A 177 -5.06 -9.74 5.69
C THR A 177 -5.23 -9.58 7.20
N GLU A 178 -6.30 -8.92 7.65
CA GLU A 178 -6.58 -8.75 9.08
C GLU A 178 -6.72 -10.11 9.77
N LYS A 179 -7.55 -11.00 9.21
CA LYS A 179 -7.72 -12.36 9.70
C LYS A 179 -6.39 -13.09 9.82
N TYR A 180 -5.54 -12.99 8.80
CA TYR A 180 -4.24 -13.67 8.78
C TYR A 180 -3.29 -13.18 9.89
N PHE A 181 -3.24 -11.88 10.16
CA PHE A 181 -2.44 -11.35 11.27
C PHE A 181 -2.98 -11.78 12.63
N VAL A 182 -4.32 -11.75 12.82
CA VAL A 182 -4.96 -12.18 14.07
C VAL A 182 -4.70 -13.67 14.35
N GLU A 183 -4.91 -14.54 13.36
CA GLU A 183 -4.72 -15.99 13.49
C GLU A 183 -3.28 -16.38 13.84
N ASN A 184 -2.31 -15.56 13.42
CA ASN A 184 -0.89 -15.79 13.68
C ASN A 184 -0.34 -14.94 14.83
N ASN A 185 -1.20 -14.38 15.67
CA ASN A 185 -0.83 -13.54 16.82
C ASN A 185 0.19 -12.44 16.44
N TYR A 186 -0.07 -11.77 15.33
CA TYR A 186 0.75 -10.70 14.75
C TYR A 186 2.22 -11.08 14.54
N PHE A 187 2.53 -12.38 14.40
CA PHE A 187 3.89 -12.91 14.19
C PHE A 187 4.89 -12.46 15.27
N GLY A 188 4.43 -12.29 16.52
CA GLY A 188 5.26 -11.85 17.65
C GLY A 188 5.36 -10.34 17.82
N LEU A 189 4.73 -9.56 16.94
CA LEU A 189 4.52 -8.13 17.16
C LEU A 189 3.44 -7.91 18.24
N GLU A 190 3.54 -6.82 19.00
CA GLU A 190 2.42 -6.36 19.81
C GLU A 190 1.26 -5.88 18.94
N LYS A 191 0.03 -6.20 19.32
CA LYS A 191 -1.16 -5.73 18.61
C LYS A 191 -1.21 -4.20 18.47
N SER A 192 -0.70 -3.47 19.48
CA SER A 192 -0.65 -2.00 19.51
C SER A 192 0.25 -1.39 18.44
N GLN A 193 1.25 -2.12 17.95
CA GLN A 193 2.20 -1.61 16.94
C GLN A 193 1.78 -1.94 15.50
N PHE A 194 0.73 -2.72 15.32
CA PHE A 194 0.20 -3.07 14.00
C PHE A 194 -1.03 -2.22 13.66
N ARG A 195 -1.01 -1.55 12.50
CA ARG A 195 -2.21 -0.89 11.96
C ARG A 195 -2.39 -1.16 10.49
N MET A 196 -3.66 -1.28 10.10
CA MET A 196 -4.07 -1.37 8.71
C MET A 196 -4.76 -0.08 8.26
N PHE A 197 -4.46 0.36 7.06
CA PHE A 197 -5.13 1.49 6.42
C PHE A 197 -5.47 1.18 4.96
N ASP A 198 -6.50 1.84 4.44
CA ASP A 198 -6.91 1.67 3.06
C ASP A 198 -6.06 2.56 2.14
N GLN A 199 -5.81 2.06 0.93
CA GLN A 199 -5.16 2.80 -0.15
C GLN A 199 -5.98 4.02 -0.58
#